data_AF-A0A0F8Y2F9-F1
#
_entry.id   AF-A0A0F8Y2F9-F1
#
_cell.length_a   1.000
_cell.length_b   1.000
_cell.length_c   1.000
_cell.angle_alpha   90.00
_cell.angle_beta   90.00
_cell.angle_gamma   90.00
#
_symmetry.space_group_name_H-M   'P 1'
#
loop_
_entity.id
_entity.type
_entity.pdbx_description
1 polymer ?
#
loop_
_entity_poly.entity_id
_entity_poly.type
_entity_poly.pdbx_seq_one_letter_code
_entity_poly.pdbx_strand_id
1 'polypeptide(L)'
;IDSIRNNSKMIMNISERIDNVRDDLIKPNVEWRHNSKEKKLKLLWGGQSIKLFELLRIRKFLESNSRKINLIIVTNSLNAINKWYKPHQKDFEIMLNKVNHSFIPFTTIENILYIYGNGGVFIAPRFLDNTYNLGHTEWKITLAMARGRPVLCSEQPSYVDLAEKTGGRGVFICRSDDDWQRNFENLFRPDFSWINVQKTSASIVKKYYAASVIAKQHADFVARTLDT
;
A
#
# COMPACT_ATOMS: atom_id res chain seq x y z
N ILE A 1 1.25 8.28 27.48
CA ILE A 1 1.67 9.07 26.30
C ILE A 1 2.70 10.16 26.68
N ASP A 2 3.25 10.17 27.91
CA ASP A 2 4.18 11.21 28.38
C ASP A 2 5.61 10.72 28.70
N SER A 3 6.18 9.87 27.86
CA SER A 3 7.61 9.56 27.96
C SER A 3 8.11 9.31 26.55
N ILE A 4 8.95 10.23 26.08
CA ILE A 4 9.94 10.18 24.98
C ILE A 4 10.07 11.62 24.48
N ARG A 5 10.83 12.41 25.23
CA ARG A 5 11.54 13.58 24.71
C ARG A 5 13.00 13.24 24.79
N ASN A 6 13.66 13.05 23.65
CA ASN A 6 15.05 13.43 23.54
C ASN A 6 15.40 13.82 22.11
N ASN A 7 16.07 14.96 22.04
CA ASN A 7 16.52 15.64 20.85
C ASN A 7 17.59 14.84 20.12
N SER A 8 17.53 14.86 18.79
CA SER A 8 18.72 14.75 17.95
C SER A 8 18.50 15.59 16.70
N LYS A 9 19.37 16.58 16.50
CA LYS A 9 19.47 17.37 15.27
C LYS A 9 19.77 16.41 14.13
N MET A 10 18.77 16.15 13.29
CA MET A 10 18.93 15.34 12.09
C MET A 10 19.40 16.26 10.96
N ILE A 11 20.62 16.01 10.49
CA ILE A 11 21.11 16.56 9.22
C ILE A 11 20.13 16.08 8.14
N MET A 12 19.41 17.02 7.52
CA MET A 12 18.61 16.72 6.33
C MET A 12 19.57 16.38 5.20
N ASN A 13 19.93 15.10 5.07
CA ASN A 13 20.24 14.56 3.76
C ASN A 13 18.96 14.72 2.95
N ILE A 14 19.00 15.60 1.94
CA ILE A 14 18.00 15.63 0.88
C ILE A 14 18.18 14.31 0.14
N SER A 15 17.56 13.25 0.66
CA SER A 15 17.26 12.07 -0.13
C SER A 15 16.46 12.60 -1.30
N GLU A 16 17.04 12.55 -2.50
CA GLU A 16 16.32 12.69 -3.75
C GLU A 16 14.99 11.93 -3.57
N ARG A 17 13.87 12.66 -3.61
CA ARG A 17 12.57 12.02 -3.58
C ARG A 17 12.40 11.37 -4.93
N ILE A 18 12.85 10.13 -5.05
CA ILE A 18 12.61 9.34 -6.24
C ILE A 18 11.13 8.97 -6.20
N ASP A 19 10.33 9.70 -6.99
CA ASP A 19 8.88 9.49 -7.13
C ASP A 19 8.54 8.24 -7.98
N ASN A 20 9.55 7.45 -8.37
CA ASN A 20 9.44 6.25 -9.22
C ASN A 20 10.15 5.03 -8.61
N VAL A 21 9.73 3.81 -8.97
CA VAL A 21 10.37 2.60 -8.44
C VAL A 21 11.64 2.37 -9.23
N ARG A 22 12.80 2.47 -8.56
CA ARG A 22 14.08 2.13 -9.19
C ARG A 22 14.05 0.70 -9.71
N ASP A 23 14.55 0.51 -10.93
CA ASP A 23 14.57 -0.76 -11.65
C ASP A 23 15.21 -1.91 -10.84
N ASP A 24 16.29 -1.63 -10.11
CA ASP A 24 17.03 -2.58 -9.29
C ASP A 24 16.28 -3.05 -8.03
N LEU A 25 15.26 -2.30 -7.61
CA LEU A 25 14.47 -2.61 -6.41
C LEU A 25 13.22 -3.45 -6.71
N ILE A 26 12.84 -3.59 -7.98
CA ILE A 26 11.72 -4.41 -8.43
C ILE A 26 12.15 -5.88 -8.44
N LYS A 27 11.46 -6.73 -7.68
CA LYS A 27 11.79 -8.16 -7.57
C LYS A 27 10.60 -9.03 -8.00
N PRO A 28 10.59 -9.50 -9.27
CA PRO A 28 9.47 -10.29 -9.81
C PRO A 28 9.40 -11.73 -9.33
N ASN A 29 10.48 -12.23 -8.74
CA ASN A 29 10.59 -13.61 -8.25
C ASN A 29 10.59 -13.70 -6.72
N VAL A 30 10.00 -12.72 -6.02
CA VAL A 30 9.79 -12.87 -4.57
C VAL A 30 8.69 -13.89 -4.38
N GLU A 31 9.06 -15.12 -4.07
CA GLU A 31 8.11 -16.15 -3.69
C GLU A 31 7.79 -16.03 -2.22
N TRP A 32 6.55 -15.64 -1.94
CA TRP A 32 5.96 -15.70 -0.62
C TRP A 32 4.58 -16.34 -0.74
N ARG A 33 4.23 -17.19 0.21
CA ARG A 33 2.87 -17.71 0.31
C ARG A 33 2.44 -17.56 1.75
N HIS A 34 1.17 -17.26 1.95
CA HIS A 34 0.62 -17.35 3.29
C HIS A 34 0.73 -18.81 3.75
N ASN A 35 1.57 -19.06 4.74
CA ASN A 35 1.81 -20.40 5.26
C ASN A 35 0.70 -20.72 6.28
N SER A 36 0.15 -21.93 6.25
CA SER A 36 -0.81 -22.40 7.26
C SER A 36 -0.25 -22.36 8.69
N LYS A 37 1.08 -22.36 8.86
CA LYS A 37 1.75 -22.14 10.15
C LYS A 37 1.68 -20.68 10.62
N GLU A 38 1.60 -19.71 9.71
CA GLU A 38 1.31 -18.32 10.07
C GLU A 38 -0.18 -18.21 10.39
N LYS A 39 -0.54 -18.12 11.68
CA LYS A 39 -1.95 -18.06 12.11
C LYS A 39 -2.71 -16.84 11.57
N LYS A 40 -2.01 -15.79 11.13
CA LYS A 40 -2.59 -14.50 10.72
C LYS A 40 -1.93 -13.99 9.45
N LEU A 41 -2.75 -13.54 8.51
CA LEU A 41 -2.32 -12.88 7.28
C LEU A 41 -1.85 -11.45 7.59
N LYS A 42 -0.67 -11.08 7.10
CA LYS A 42 -0.16 -9.71 7.21
C LYS A 42 -0.93 -8.81 6.23
N LEU A 43 -1.61 -7.79 6.76
CA LEU A 43 -2.13 -6.68 5.96
C LEU A 43 -1.18 -5.51 6.09
N LEU A 44 -0.68 -5.01 4.96
CA LEU A 44 0.32 -3.94 4.90
C LEU A 44 -0.37 -2.63 4.54
N TRP A 45 -0.10 -1.57 5.28
CA TRP A 45 -0.48 -0.21 4.91
C TRP A 45 0.75 0.70 4.97
N GLY A 46 0.86 1.64 4.03
CA GLY A 46 1.97 2.58 3.95
C GLY A 46 1.54 3.99 3.60
N GLY A 47 2.00 4.97 4.37
CA GLY A 47 1.67 6.37 4.08
C GLY A 47 2.02 7.36 5.17
N GLN A 48 1.54 8.59 4.98
CA GLN A 48 1.65 9.65 5.98
C GLN A 48 0.63 9.41 7.09
N SER A 49 1.01 9.61 8.35
CA SER A 49 0.16 9.36 9.52
C SER A 49 -1.13 10.17 9.49
N ILE A 50 -1.12 11.36 8.89
CA ILE A 50 -2.32 12.19 8.69
C ILE A 50 -3.38 11.49 7.84
N LYS A 51 -3.03 10.47 7.05
CA LYS A 51 -3.95 9.68 6.20
C LYS A 51 -4.36 8.35 6.81
N LEU A 52 -3.90 8.00 8.01
CA LEU A 52 -4.31 6.74 8.68
C LEU A 52 -5.83 6.63 8.89
N PHE A 53 -6.57 7.74 8.91
CA PHE A 53 -8.03 7.74 9.04
C PHE A 53 -8.68 7.00 7.87
N GLU A 54 -8.01 6.87 6.73
CA GLU A 54 -8.49 6.10 5.59
C GLU A 54 -8.70 4.61 5.93
N LEU A 55 -8.03 4.09 6.95
CA LEU A 55 -8.30 2.74 7.47
C LEU A 55 -9.73 2.62 8.06
N LEU A 56 -10.33 3.72 8.52
CA LEU A 56 -11.72 3.72 9.00
C LEU A 56 -12.71 3.40 7.88
N ARG A 57 -12.37 3.64 6.61
CA ARG A 57 -13.21 3.25 5.46
C ARG A 57 -13.49 1.75 5.46
N ILE A 58 -12.55 0.95 5.98
CA ILE A 58 -12.65 -0.51 6.04
C ILE A 58 -12.70 -1.03 7.48
N ARG A 59 -13.14 -0.20 8.43
CA ARG A 59 -13.18 -0.54 9.86
C ARG A 59 -13.91 -1.85 10.12
N LYS A 60 -15.13 -2.00 9.59
CA LYS A 60 -15.94 -3.22 9.79
C LYS A 60 -15.21 -4.46 9.31
N PHE A 61 -14.62 -4.40 8.12
CA PHE A 61 -13.79 -5.46 7.57
C PHE A 61 -12.61 -5.83 8.47
N LEU A 62 -11.85 -4.84 8.95
CA LEU A 62 -10.70 -5.07 9.83
C LEU A 62 -11.12 -5.68 11.18
N GLU A 63 -12.19 -5.17 11.80
CA GLU A 63 -12.71 -5.67 13.07
C GLU A 63 -13.23 -7.12 12.95
N SER A 64 -14.04 -7.41 11.92
CA SER A 64 -14.60 -8.75 11.67
C SER A 64 -13.52 -9.81 11.38
N ASN A 65 -12.37 -9.40 10.84
CA ASN A 65 -11.27 -10.30 10.51
C ASN A 65 -10.09 -10.22 11.49
N SER A 66 -10.24 -9.54 12.63
CA SER A 66 -9.19 -9.31 13.65
C SER A 66 -8.42 -10.56 14.10
N ARG A 67 -9.09 -11.72 14.12
CA ARG A 67 -8.48 -13.02 14.47
C ARG A 67 -7.63 -13.61 13.33
N LYS A 68 -7.89 -13.23 12.09
CA LYS A 68 -7.22 -13.72 10.87
C LYS A 68 -6.11 -12.79 10.37
N ILE A 69 -6.00 -11.57 10.88
CA ILE A 69 -5.09 -10.55 10.35
C ILE A 69 -4.09 -10.03 11.38
N ASN A 70 -2.93 -9.60 10.87
CA ASN A 70 -1.97 -8.76 11.55
C ASN A 70 -1.72 -7.50 10.70
N LEU A 71 -2.09 -6.32 11.20
CA LEU A 71 -1.99 -5.06 10.47
C LEU A 71 -0.61 -4.40 10.68
N ILE A 72 0.20 -4.35 9.64
CA ILE A 72 1.51 -3.69 9.65
C ILE A 72 1.36 -2.29 9.04
N ILE A 73 1.61 -1.26 9.84
CA ILE A 73 1.42 0.13 9.47
C ILE A 73 2.79 0.80 9.35
N VAL A 74 3.22 1.09 8.13
CA VAL A 74 4.45 1.85 7.87
C VAL A 74 4.11 3.33 7.71
N THR A 75 4.57 4.16 8.63
CA THR A 75 4.19 5.58 8.65
C THR A 75 5.28 6.48 9.24
N ASN A 76 5.21 7.77 8.94
CA ASN A 76 6.00 8.78 9.66
C ASN A 76 5.41 9.03 11.08
N SER A 77 5.83 10.13 11.72
CA SER A 77 5.41 10.48 13.09
C SER A 77 3.89 10.45 13.30
N LEU A 78 3.45 9.73 14.34
CA LEU A 78 2.04 9.66 14.73
C LEU A 78 1.48 10.97 15.29
N ASN A 79 2.33 11.97 15.56
CA ASN A 79 1.89 13.28 16.07
C ASN A 79 0.88 13.97 15.13
N ALA A 80 0.89 13.67 13.84
CA ALA A 80 -0.07 14.26 12.91
C ALA A 80 -1.52 13.79 13.15
N ILE A 81 -1.74 12.65 13.82
CA ILE A 81 -3.08 12.15 14.20
C ILE A 81 -3.79 13.16 15.11
N ASN A 82 -3.05 13.93 15.92
CA ASN A 82 -3.61 14.94 16.80
C ASN A 82 -4.40 16.03 16.04
N LYS A 83 -4.13 16.21 14.74
CA LYS A 83 -4.80 17.17 13.86
C LYS A 83 -6.12 16.66 13.28
N TRP A 84 -6.48 15.40 13.52
CA TRP A 84 -7.71 14.82 13.00
C TRP A 84 -8.95 15.37 13.69
N TYR A 85 -10.09 15.24 13.01
CA TYR A 85 -11.40 15.33 13.65
C TYR A 85 -11.50 14.33 14.82
N LYS A 86 -11.91 14.80 16.00
CA LYS A 86 -11.83 14.03 17.25
C LYS A 86 -12.60 12.69 17.21
N PRO A 87 -13.81 12.61 16.63
CA PRO A 87 -14.48 11.33 16.43
C PRO A 87 -13.67 10.31 15.62
N HIS A 88 -12.95 10.74 14.57
CA HIS A 88 -12.07 9.82 13.82
C HIS A 88 -10.91 9.31 14.67
N GLN A 89 -10.33 10.14 15.54
CA GLN A 89 -9.28 9.69 16.48
C GLN A 89 -9.83 8.57 17.37
N LYS A 90 -11.00 8.81 17.99
CA LYS A 90 -11.66 7.84 18.87
C LYS A 90 -12.01 6.54 18.16
N ASP A 91 -12.59 6.63 16.97
CA ASP A 91 -12.95 5.44 16.18
C ASP A 91 -11.73 4.63 15.75
N PHE A 92 -10.64 5.31 15.42
CA PHE A 92 -9.39 4.67 15.05
C PHE A 92 -8.74 3.96 16.23
N GLU A 93 -8.73 4.58 17.42
CA GLU A 93 -8.28 3.94 18.66
C GLU A 93 -9.11 2.70 19.01
N ILE A 94 -10.44 2.80 18.91
CA ILE A 94 -11.34 1.65 19.14
C ILE A 94 -11.04 0.51 18.17
N MET A 95 -10.84 0.81 16.89
CA MET A 95 -10.51 -0.19 15.88
C MET A 95 -9.15 -0.86 16.18
N LEU A 96 -8.11 -0.07 16.50
CA LEU A 96 -6.78 -0.59 16.81
C LEU A 96 -6.77 -1.46 18.07
N ASN A 97 -7.60 -1.17 19.06
CA ASN A 97 -7.74 -2.02 20.26
C ASN A 97 -8.34 -3.41 19.95
N LYS A 98 -9.03 -3.57 18.82
CA LYS A 98 -9.61 -4.85 18.40
C LYS A 98 -8.73 -5.63 17.43
N VAL A 99 -7.82 -4.95 16.72
CA VAL A 99 -7.04 -5.53 15.62
C VAL A 99 -5.58 -5.62 16.02
N ASN A 100 -4.99 -6.82 15.90
CA ASN A 100 -3.56 -6.97 16.12
C ASN A 100 -2.79 -6.14 15.09
N HIS A 101 -1.91 -5.25 15.56
CA HIS A 101 -1.23 -4.30 14.70
C HIS A 101 0.20 -4.00 15.16
N SER A 102 0.99 -3.41 14.28
CA SER A 102 2.32 -2.89 14.59
C SER A 102 2.61 -1.65 13.77
N PHE A 103 3.18 -0.64 14.42
CA PHE A 103 3.69 0.56 13.74
C PHE A 103 5.17 0.40 13.44
N ILE A 104 5.54 0.67 12.20
CA ILE A 104 6.94 0.71 11.76
C ILE A 104 7.23 2.12 11.25
N PRO A 105 8.23 2.82 11.80
CA PRO A 105 8.62 4.13 11.28
C PRO A 105 9.09 4.03 9.83
N PHE A 106 8.57 4.91 8.97
CA PHE A 106 9.13 5.10 7.64
C PHE A 106 10.49 5.77 7.75
N THR A 107 11.50 5.17 7.11
CA THR A 107 12.87 5.70 7.05
C THR A 107 13.29 5.97 5.60
N THR A 108 13.26 4.95 4.74
CA THR A 108 13.60 5.06 3.31
C THR A 108 12.70 4.18 2.43
N ILE A 109 12.78 4.37 1.10
CA ILE A 109 12.08 3.52 0.13
C ILE A 109 12.64 2.08 0.14
N GLU A 110 13.95 1.90 0.32
CA GLU A 110 14.56 0.57 0.44
C GLU A 110 14.02 -0.17 1.66
N ASN A 111 13.85 0.54 2.79
CA ASN A 111 13.27 -0.02 4.00
C ASN A 111 11.81 -0.45 3.80
N ILE A 112 10.98 0.40 3.17
CA ILE A 112 9.58 0.04 2.92
C ILE A 112 9.47 -1.16 1.97
N LEU A 113 10.31 -1.22 0.94
CA LEU A 113 10.38 -2.34 0.01
C LEU A 113 10.93 -3.63 0.64
N TYR A 114 11.83 -3.51 1.63
CA TYR A 114 12.26 -4.64 2.44
C TYR A 114 11.09 -5.21 3.27
N ILE A 115 10.34 -4.34 3.96
CA ILE A 115 9.15 -4.74 4.73
C ILE A 115 8.13 -5.43 3.81
N TYR A 116 7.80 -4.82 2.67
CA TYR A 116 6.87 -5.39 1.70
C TYR A 116 7.39 -6.69 1.06
N GLY A 117 8.71 -6.86 1.00
CA GLY A 117 9.35 -8.11 0.57
C GLY A 117 9.14 -9.28 1.54
N ASN A 118 8.85 -9.01 2.82
CA ASN A 118 8.61 -10.05 3.84
C ASN A 118 7.18 -10.62 3.82
N GLY A 119 6.43 -10.32 2.76
CA GLY A 119 5.14 -10.92 2.48
C GLY A 119 3.94 -10.19 3.07
N GLY A 120 2.76 -10.75 2.81
CA GLY A 120 1.48 -10.13 3.12
C GLY A 120 0.76 -9.58 1.90
N VAL A 121 -0.27 -8.79 2.18
CA VAL A 121 -1.18 -8.20 1.21
C VAL A 121 -1.28 -6.72 1.51
N PHE A 122 -1.09 -5.88 0.51
CA PHE A 122 -1.20 -4.44 0.68
C PHE A 122 -2.66 -4.00 0.68
N ILE A 123 -3.01 -3.07 1.56
CA ILE A 123 -4.34 -2.46 1.61
C ILE A 123 -4.24 -0.97 1.35
N ALA A 124 -5.07 -0.47 0.43
CA ALA A 124 -5.16 0.95 0.12
C ALA A 124 -6.63 1.41 0.14
N PRO A 125 -7.27 1.46 1.32
CA PRO A 125 -8.60 2.01 1.45
C PRO A 125 -8.56 3.52 1.23
N ARG A 126 -9.62 4.07 0.64
CA ARG A 126 -9.82 5.51 0.42
C ARG A 126 -11.29 5.87 0.61
N PHE A 127 -11.53 7.03 1.22
CA PHE A 127 -12.81 7.71 1.09
C PHE A 127 -12.84 8.41 -0.27
N LEU A 128 -13.85 8.11 -1.09
CA LEU A 128 -14.00 8.66 -2.45
C LEU A 128 -15.11 9.72 -2.51
N ASP A 129 -15.39 10.33 -1.36
CA ASP A 129 -16.42 11.35 -1.14
C ASP A 129 -15.98 12.76 -1.55
N ASN A 130 -14.72 12.93 -1.96
CA ASN A 130 -14.17 14.20 -2.41
C ASN A 130 -13.30 14.03 -3.65
N THR A 131 -13.31 15.04 -4.51
CA THR A 131 -12.58 15.06 -5.80
C THR A 131 -11.07 15.04 -5.63
N TYR A 132 -10.54 15.59 -4.53
CA TYR A 132 -9.11 15.52 -4.23
C TYR A 132 -8.61 14.08 -4.13
N ASN A 133 -9.36 13.21 -3.46
CA ASN A 133 -8.99 11.80 -3.32
C ASN A 133 -9.06 11.02 -4.65
N LEU A 134 -9.85 11.48 -5.63
CA LEU A 134 -9.94 10.88 -6.96
C LEU A 134 -8.69 11.17 -7.82
N GLY A 135 -8.00 12.29 -7.57
CA GLY A 135 -6.80 12.69 -8.32
C GLY A 135 -5.50 12.03 -7.87
N HIS A 136 -5.54 11.11 -6.90
CA HIS A 136 -4.33 10.44 -6.45
C HIS A 136 -3.80 9.44 -7.49
N THR A 137 -2.49 9.29 -7.56
CA THR A 137 -1.83 8.26 -8.38
C THR A 137 -1.76 6.91 -7.65
N GLU A 138 -1.49 5.87 -8.42
CA GLU A 138 -1.23 4.49 -8.03
C GLU A 138 0.13 4.25 -7.36
N TRP A 139 0.96 5.30 -7.26
CA TRP A 139 2.35 5.22 -6.79
C TRP A 139 2.55 4.38 -5.52
N LYS A 140 1.69 4.56 -4.51
CA LYS A 140 1.81 3.83 -3.23
C LYS A 140 1.61 2.32 -3.40
N ILE A 141 0.65 1.92 -4.24
CA ILE A 141 0.33 0.51 -4.44
C ILE A 141 1.38 -0.15 -5.35
N THR A 142 1.97 0.62 -6.28
CA THR A 142 3.07 0.12 -7.13
C THR A 142 4.32 -0.22 -6.33
N LEU A 143 4.59 0.42 -5.20
CA LEU A 143 5.70 0.04 -4.30
C LEU A 143 5.52 -1.38 -3.74
N ALA A 144 4.33 -1.72 -3.26
CA ALA A 144 4.06 -3.06 -2.76
C ALA A 144 4.06 -4.10 -3.90
N MET A 145 3.48 -3.73 -5.04
CA MET A 145 3.48 -4.58 -6.24
C MET A 145 4.88 -4.83 -6.79
N ALA A 146 5.82 -3.88 -6.66
CA ALA A 146 7.23 -4.08 -7.02
C ALA A 146 7.88 -5.26 -6.28
N ARG A 147 7.29 -5.65 -5.14
CA ARG A 147 7.69 -6.78 -4.29
C ARG A 147 6.76 -8.00 -4.47
N GLY A 148 5.97 -8.00 -5.54
CA GLY A 148 4.98 -9.01 -5.85
C GLY A 148 3.76 -9.00 -4.93
N ARG A 149 3.56 -7.98 -4.08
CA ARG A 149 2.42 -8.03 -3.15
C ARG A 149 1.11 -7.80 -3.92
N PRO A 150 0.06 -8.62 -3.69
CA PRO A 150 -1.28 -8.23 -4.09
C PRO A 150 -1.75 -7.02 -3.30
N VAL A 151 -2.71 -6.31 -3.89
CA VAL A 151 -3.30 -5.09 -3.34
C VAL A 151 -4.81 -5.27 -3.26
N LEU A 152 -5.42 -5.01 -2.11
CA LEU A 152 -6.86 -4.74 -1.99
C LEU A 152 -7.03 -3.25 -1.81
N CYS A 153 -7.82 -2.60 -2.67
CA CYS A 153 -7.92 -1.15 -2.67
C CYS A 153 -9.32 -0.67 -3.02
N SER A 154 -9.64 0.55 -2.60
CA SER A 154 -10.87 1.23 -3.02
C SER A 154 -10.87 1.49 -4.53
N GLU A 155 -12.05 1.74 -5.10
CA GLU A 155 -12.23 2.07 -6.52
C GLU A 155 -11.78 3.50 -6.88
N GLN A 156 -10.50 3.79 -6.66
CA GLN A 156 -9.89 5.03 -7.11
C GLN A 156 -9.53 4.90 -8.61
N PRO A 157 -9.76 5.91 -9.47
CA PRO A 157 -9.56 5.79 -10.92
C PRO A 157 -8.21 5.20 -11.34
N SER A 158 -7.10 5.74 -10.80
CA SER A 158 -5.76 5.21 -11.12
C SER A 158 -5.51 3.77 -10.67
N TYR A 159 -6.24 3.29 -9.65
CA TYR A 159 -6.15 1.88 -9.24
C TYR A 159 -6.96 0.98 -10.18
N VAL A 160 -8.09 1.47 -10.72
CA VAL A 160 -8.88 0.77 -11.73
C VAL A 160 -8.07 0.61 -13.01
N ASP A 161 -7.46 1.68 -13.51
CA ASP A 161 -6.57 1.64 -14.68
C ASP A 161 -5.43 0.61 -14.49
N LEU A 162 -4.87 0.56 -13.28
CA LEU A 162 -3.84 -0.43 -12.95
C LEU A 162 -4.40 -1.85 -12.91
N ALA A 163 -5.60 -2.04 -12.34
CA ALA A 163 -6.26 -3.35 -12.30
C ALA A 163 -6.53 -3.88 -13.71
N GLU A 164 -6.95 -3.04 -14.64
CA GLU A 164 -7.12 -3.39 -16.06
C GLU A 164 -5.80 -3.84 -16.70
N LYS A 165 -4.71 -3.10 -16.49
CA LYS A 165 -3.35 -3.49 -16.96
C LYS A 165 -2.92 -4.86 -16.42
N THR A 166 -3.37 -5.23 -15.22
CA THR A 166 -3.06 -6.53 -14.61
C THR A 166 -4.00 -7.66 -15.04
N GLY A 167 -5.06 -7.36 -15.80
CA GLY A 167 -6.14 -8.30 -16.11
C GLY A 167 -6.85 -8.80 -14.85
N GLY A 168 -6.99 -7.94 -13.84
CA GLY A 168 -7.60 -8.27 -12.54
C GLY A 168 -6.75 -9.16 -11.63
N ARG A 169 -5.44 -9.32 -11.91
CA ARG A 169 -4.53 -10.18 -11.12
C ARG A 169 -3.54 -9.34 -10.34
N GLY A 170 -3.67 -9.34 -9.02
CA GLY A 170 -2.75 -8.63 -8.12
C GLY A 170 -3.21 -7.25 -7.69
N VAL A 171 -4.21 -6.67 -8.35
CA VAL A 171 -4.98 -5.52 -7.84
C VAL A 171 -6.45 -5.92 -7.76
N PHE A 172 -7.00 -5.91 -6.56
CA PHE A 172 -8.37 -6.29 -6.26
C PHE A 172 -9.15 -5.05 -5.84
N ILE A 173 -10.00 -4.56 -6.75
CA ILE A 173 -10.84 -3.39 -6.53
C ILE A 173 -12.01 -3.75 -5.61
N CYS A 174 -12.20 -2.94 -4.57
CA CYS A 174 -13.26 -3.07 -3.59
C CYS A 174 -14.15 -1.82 -3.60
N ARG A 175 -15.36 -1.95 -4.15
CA ARG A 175 -16.34 -0.85 -4.26
C ARG A 175 -17.20 -0.74 -3.00
N SER A 176 -17.49 -1.89 -2.42
CA SER A 176 -18.34 -2.07 -1.24
C SER A 176 -17.59 -2.80 -0.12
N ASP A 177 -18.17 -2.80 1.08
CA ASP A 177 -17.66 -3.58 2.21
C ASP A 177 -17.67 -5.10 1.90
N ASP A 178 -18.67 -5.56 1.13
CA ASP A 178 -18.78 -6.95 0.67
C ASP A 178 -17.64 -7.31 -0.29
N ASP A 179 -17.20 -6.39 -1.15
CA ASP A 179 -16.05 -6.64 -2.02
C ASP A 179 -14.76 -6.80 -1.22
N TRP A 180 -14.57 -6.02 -0.16
CA TRP A 180 -13.42 -6.18 0.75
C TRP A 180 -13.42 -7.57 1.37
N GLN A 181 -14.57 -8.01 1.89
CA GLN A 181 -14.71 -9.33 2.50
C GLN A 181 -14.47 -10.45 1.46
N ARG A 182 -15.15 -10.40 0.31
CA ARG A 182 -15.04 -11.40 -0.75
C ARG A 182 -13.61 -11.50 -1.29
N ASN A 183 -12.97 -10.37 -1.58
CA ASN A 183 -11.60 -10.37 -2.10
C ASN A 183 -10.60 -10.88 -1.06
N PHE A 184 -10.81 -10.57 0.22
CA PHE A 184 -9.98 -11.09 1.30
C PHE A 184 -10.14 -12.61 1.49
N GLU A 185 -11.38 -13.12 1.47
CA GLU A 185 -11.66 -14.55 1.55
C GLU A 185 -11.07 -15.33 0.38
N ASN A 186 -11.09 -14.75 -0.82
CA ASN A 186 -10.47 -15.34 -2.00
C ASN A 186 -8.98 -15.64 -1.80
N LEU A 187 -8.25 -14.87 -0.97
CA LEU A 187 -6.82 -15.09 -0.69
C LEU A 187 -6.54 -16.40 0.06
N PHE A 188 -7.55 -16.96 0.74
CA PHE A 188 -7.44 -18.20 1.52
C PHE A 188 -7.93 -19.43 0.76
N ARG A 189 -8.49 -19.26 -0.44
CA ARG A 189 -8.99 -20.40 -1.21
C ARG A 189 -7.83 -21.27 -1.68
N PRO A 190 -7.98 -22.61 -1.71
CA PRO A 190 -6.93 -23.52 -2.18
C PRO A 190 -6.49 -23.27 -3.62
N ASP A 191 -7.39 -22.74 -4.45
CA ASP A 191 -7.15 -22.40 -5.87
C ASP A 191 -6.50 -21.03 -6.08
N PHE A 192 -6.24 -20.26 -5.01
CA PHE A 192 -5.60 -18.96 -5.12
C PHE A 192 -4.12 -19.08 -5.51
N SER A 193 -3.80 -18.70 -6.74
CA SER A 193 -2.43 -18.76 -7.26
C SER A 193 -1.57 -17.58 -6.80
N TRP A 194 -0.99 -17.71 -5.60
CA TRP A 194 -0.02 -16.75 -5.06
C TRP A 194 1.13 -16.46 -6.03
N ILE A 195 1.69 -17.47 -6.68
CA ILE A 195 2.82 -17.29 -7.61
C ILE A 195 2.41 -16.40 -8.78
N ASN A 196 1.27 -16.69 -9.43
CA ASN A 196 0.86 -15.94 -10.60
C ASN A 196 0.56 -14.49 -10.23
N VAL A 197 -0.15 -14.28 -9.12
CA VAL A 197 -0.43 -12.94 -8.58
C VAL A 197 0.86 -12.16 -8.32
N GLN A 198 1.86 -12.78 -7.68
CA GLN A 198 3.14 -12.13 -7.39
C GLN A 198 3.92 -11.76 -8.64
N LYS A 199 4.02 -12.69 -9.60
CA LYS A 199 4.67 -12.45 -10.89
C LYS A 199 3.97 -11.33 -11.65
N THR A 200 2.64 -11.36 -11.73
CA THR A 200 1.87 -10.32 -12.41
C THR A 200 2.10 -8.96 -11.76
N SER A 201 1.93 -8.83 -10.43
CA SER A 201 2.10 -7.57 -9.71
C SER A 201 3.45 -6.91 -10.02
N ALA A 202 4.55 -7.64 -9.88
CA ALA A 202 5.89 -7.08 -10.11
C ALA A 202 6.21 -6.84 -11.59
N SER A 203 5.72 -7.70 -12.49
CA SER A 203 5.94 -7.54 -13.93
C SER A 203 5.26 -6.28 -14.49
N ILE A 204 4.04 -5.97 -14.02
CA ILE A 204 3.32 -4.75 -14.40
C ILE A 204 4.08 -3.50 -13.93
N VAL A 205 4.60 -3.51 -12.69
CA VAL A 205 5.43 -2.40 -12.20
C VAL A 205 6.67 -2.25 -13.06
N LYS A 206 7.37 -3.34 -13.37
CA LYS A 206 8.55 -3.30 -14.25
C LYS A 206 8.23 -2.76 -15.64
N LYS A 207 7.09 -3.15 -16.21
CA LYS A 207 6.70 -2.81 -17.57
C LYS A 207 6.24 -1.35 -17.72
N TYR A 208 5.57 -0.80 -16.72
CA TYR A 208 4.87 0.49 -16.85
C TYR A 208 5.33 1.57 -15.87
N TYR A 209 5.98 1.20 -14.77
CA TYR A 209 6.24 2.09 -13.62
C TYR A 209 7.68 2.09 -13.13
N ALA A 210 8.58 1.36 -13.81
CA ALA A 210 10.00 1.44 -13.52
C ALA A 210 10.53 2.85 -13.83
N ALA A 211 11.49 3.33 -13.06
CA ALA A 211 12.08 4.65 -13.23
C ALA A 211 12.60 4.86 -14.67
N SER A 212 13.23 3.84 -15.27
CA SER A 212 13.68 3.87 -16.66
C SER A 212 12.55 4.06 -17.67
N VAL A 213 11.40 3.43 -17.44
CA VAL A 213 10.21 3.51 -18.30
C VAL A 213 9.60 4.90 -18.24
N ILE A 214 9.44 5.45 -17.03
CA ILE A 214 8.89 6.79 -16.82
C ILE A 214 9.83 7.84 -17.41
N ALA A 215 11.14 7.72 -17.18
CA ALA A 215 12.15 8.62 -17.75
C ALA A 215 12.09 8.63 -19.29
N LYS A 216 11.97 7.45 -19.92
CA LYS A 216 11.81 7.34 -21.37
C LYS A 216 10.54 8.04 -21.86
N GLN A 217 9.39 7.85 -21.19
CA GLN A 217 8.14 8.50 -21.57
C GLN A 217 8.24 10.03 -21.51
N HIS A 218 8.90 10.57 -20.48
CA HIS A 218 9.17 12.01 -20.38
C HIS A 218 10.09 12.49 -21.50
N ALA A 219 11.18 11.78 -21.78
CA ALA A 219 12.09 12.14 -22.87
C ALA A 219 11.38 12.13 -24.24
N ASP A 220 10.60 11.09 -24.53
CA ASP A 220 9.83 10.96 -25.78
C ASP A 220 8.75 12.06 -25.88
N PHE A 221 8.17 12.52 -24.77
CA PHE A 221 7.23 13.66 -24.75
C PHE A 221 7.93 14.99 -25.04
N VAL A 222 9.06 15.27 -24.40
CA VAL A 222 9.83 16.50 -24.62
C VAL A 222 10.31 16.58 -26.07
N ALA A 223 10.87 15.50 -26.61
CA ALA A 223 11.31 15.45 -28.02
C ALA A 223 10.18 15.83 -28.98
N ARG A 224 9.01 15.20 -28.84
CA ARG A 224 7.83 15.49 -29.67
C ARG A 224 7.31 16.93 -29.55
N THR A 225 7.54 17.57 -28.41
CA THR A 225 7.08 18.95 -28.17
C THR A 225 8.08 19.99 -28.71
N LEU A 226 9.35 19.61 -28.83
CA LEU A 226 10.41 20.47 -29.37
C LEU A 226 10.56 20.34 -30.89
N ASP A 227 10.13 19.20 -31.46
CA ASP A 227 10.09 18.96 -32.92
C ASP A 227 8.84 19.59 -33.61
N THR A 228 7.98 20.29 -32.86
CA THR A 228 6.83 21.08 -33.34
C THR A 228 7.08 22.57 -33.22
#